data_AF-X1LFE2-F1
#
_entry.id   AF-X1LFE2-F1
#
_cell.length_a   1.000
_cell.length_b   1.000
_cell.length_c   1.000
_cell.angle_alpha   90.00
_cell.angle_beta   90.00
_cell.angle_gamma   90.00
#
_symmetry.space_group_name_H-M   'P 1'
#
loop_
_entity.id
_entity.type
_entity.pdbx_description
1 polymer ?
#
loop_
_entity_poly.entity_id
_entity_poly.type
_entity_poly.pdbx_seq_one_letter_code
_entity_poly.pdbx_strand_id
1 'polypeptide(L)'
;MMGFDPMKLKFLNLAQEKGLGTARPQDIEIAGEDISSVNFHFESKDTFASKGQKAIYWGKLKPFEHILLRTPIVPWSYVASRAYHDFFWYNVFGKTVVKKFLNTAWGKLFESYK
;
A
#
# COMPACT_ATOMS: atom_id res chain seq x y z
N MET A 1 5.51 -15.65 2.99
CA MET A 1 5.86 -14.77 1.86
C MET A 1 5.99 -13.30 2.23
N MET A 2 4.93 -12.50 2.43
CA MET A 2 5.07 -11.03 2.56
C MET A 2 5.88 -10.54 3.78
N GLY A 3 5.97 -11.35 4.83
CA GLY A 3 6.68 -10.98 6.07
C GLY A 3 5.81 -10.36 7.16
N PHE A 4 4.51 -10.18 6.89
CA PHE A 4 3.52 -9.81 7.90
C PHE A 4 2.99 -11.04 8.63
N ASP A 5 2.62 -10.86 9.89
CA ASP A 5 1.82 -11.83 10.64
C ASP A 5 0.32 -11.58 10.37
N PRO A 6 -0.38 -12.47 9.64
CA PRO A 6 -1.78 -12.27 9.29
C PRO A 6 -2.70 -12.13 10.50
N MET A 7 -2.37 -12.78 11.62
CA MET A 7 -3.23 -12.78 12.81
C MET A 7 -3.18 -11.46 13.59
N LYS A 8 -2.14 -10.64 13.35
CA LYS A 8 -2.08 -9.26 13.85
C LYS A 8 -2.97 -8.30 13.06
N LEU A 9 -3.41 -8.68 11.87
CA LEU A 9 -4.32 -7.88 11.06
C LEU A 9 -5.76 -8.14 11.52
N LYS A 10 -6.35 -7.16 12.22
CA LYS A 10 -7.67 -7.27 12.86
C LYS A 10 -8.76 -7.85 11.95
N PHE A 11 -8.81 -7.42 10.69
CA PHE A 11 -9.84 -7.88 9.76
C PHE A 11 -9.63 -9.34 9.30
N LEU A 12 -8.39 -9.80 9.15
CA LEU A 12 -8.11 -11.21 8.84
C LEU A 12 -8.39 -12.10 10.05
N ASN A 13 -8.01 -11.65 11.23
CA ASN A 13 -8.29 -12.34 12.48
C ASN A 13 -9.81 -12.53 12.68
N LEU A 14 -10.59 -11.46 12.53
CA LEU A 14 -12.05 -11.52 12.61
C LEU A 14 -12.68 -12.45 11.55
N ALA A 15 -12.13 -12.48 10.33
CA ALA A 15 -12.62 -13.38 9.28
C ALA A 15 -12.34 -14.86 9.63
N GLN A 16 -11.15 -15.16 10.17
CA GLN A 16 -10.80 -16.49 10.69
C GLN A 16 -11.74 -16.92 11.81
N GLU A 17 -11.97 -16.06 12.81
CA GLU A 17 -12.86 -16.36 13.95
C GLU A 17 -14.30 -16.62 13.51
N LYS A 18 -14.75 -15.96 12.43
CA LYS A 18 -16.08 -16.14 11.86
C LYS A 18 -16.18 -17.28 10.83
N GLY A 19 -15.09 -18.00 10.57
CA GLY A 19 -15.07 -19.06 9.55
C GLY A 19 -15.29 -18.56 8.12
N LEU A 20 -15.00 -17.28 7.85
CA LEU A 20 -15.17 -16.65 6.53
C LEU A 20 -13.96 -16.85 5.60
N GLY A 21 -12.91 -17.52 6.09
CA GLY A 21 -11.70 -17.83 5.33
C GLY A 21 -10.54 -18.26 6.24
N THR A 22 -9.42 -18.60 5.61
CA THR A 22 -8.20 -19.08 6.30
C THR A 22 -7.13 -17.99 6.28
N ALA A 23 -6.87 -17.39 7.44
CA ALA A 23 -5.83 -16.37 7.65
C ALA A 23 -4.51 -16.96 8.16
N ARG A 24 -4.53 -18.11 8.84
CA ARG A 24 -3.31 -18.78 9.32
C ARG A 24 -2.59 -19.46 8.16
N PRO A 25 -1.35 -19.07 7.83
CA PRO A 25 -0.64 -19.67 6.69
C PRO A 25 -0.42 -21.18 6.83
N GLN A 26 -0.31 -21.69 8.06
CA GLN A 26 -0.12 -23.11 8.34
C GLN A 26 -1.33 -23.98 7.97
N ASP A 27 -2.51 -23.37 7.88
CA ASP A 27 -3.76 -24.05 7.55
C ASP A 27 -4.05 -24.01 6.03
N ILE A 28 -3.15 -23.41 5.23
CA ILE A 28 -3.30 -23.27 3.78
C ILE A 28 -2.49 -24.36 3.08
N GLU A 29 -3.16 -25.20 2.29
CA GLU A 29 -2.49 -26.15 1.41
C GLU A 29 -1.85 -25.40 0.23
N ILE A 30 -0.54 -25.60 0.04
CA ILE A 30 0.21 -25.02 -1.06
C ILE A 30 0.54 -26.14 -2.04
N ALA A 31 -0.02 -26.04 -3.25
CA ALA A 31 0.35 -26.93 -4.35
C ALA A 31 1.60 -26.41 -5.06
N GLY A 32 2.53 -27.30 -5.40
CA GLY A 32 3.76 -26.96 -6.12
C GLY A 32 4.97 -26.84 -5.21
N GLU A 33 5.68 -25.70 -5.29
CA GLU A 33 6.93 -25.49 -4.57
C GLU A 33 6.72 -25.22 -3.07
N ASP A 34 7.66 -25.69 -2.24
CA ASP A 34 7.67 -25.37 -0.82
C ASP A 34 8.11 -23.91 -0.61
N ILE A 35 7.18 -23.10 -0.10
CA ILE A 35 7.39 -21.69 0.21
C ILE A 35 7.51 -21.42 1.72
N SER A 36 7.68 -22.46 2.54
CA SER A 36 7.76 -22.36 4.01
C SER A 36 8.86 -21.41 4.48
N SER A 37 9.97 -21.33 3.75
CA SER A 37 11.12 -20.45 4.03
C SER A 37 11.02 -19.06 3.37
N VAL A 38 10.02 -18.81 2.52
CA VAL A 38 9.93 -17.56 1.75
C VAL A 38 9.40 -16.42 2.62
N ASN A 39 10.27 -15.46 2.90
CA ASN A 39 9.93 -14.23 3.61
C ASN A 39 10.59 -13.00 2.94
N PHE A 40 9.76 -12.08 2.44
CA PHE A 40 10.19 -10.85 1.80
C PHE A 40 10.47 -9.71 2.79
N HIS A 41 10.14 -9.91 4.07
CA HIS A 41 10.37 -8.93 5.15
C HIS A 41 9.83 -7.53 4.84
N PHE A 42 8.65 -7.45 4.21
CA PHE A 42 8.05 -6.16 3.94
C PHE A 42 7.61 -5.48 5.23
N GLU A 43 7.81 -4.16 5.28
CA GLU A 43 7.37 -3.30 6.35
C GLU A 43 6.35 -2.29 5.82
N SER A 44 5.24 -2.15 6.54
CA SER A 44 4.28 -1.09 6.25
C SER A 44 4.79 0.23 6.84
N LYS A 45 4.89 1.27 6.01
CA LYS A 45 5.32 2.61 6.40
C LYS A 45 4.31 3.64 5.95
N ASP A 46 4.14 4.65 6.78
CA ASP A 46 3.30 5.79 6.46
C ASP A 46 4.11 6.93 5.86
N THR A 47 3.72 7.34 4.66
CA THR A 47 4.23 8.55 4.00
C THR A 47 3.56 9.80 4.58
N PHE A 48 4.08 10.99 4.27
CA PHE A 48 3.45 12.23 4.68
C PHE A 48 1.98 12.31 4.20
N ALA A 49 1.74 11.98 2.93
CA ALA A 49 0.40 11.95 2.36
C ALA A 49 -0.51 10.92 3.06
N SER A 50 -0.02 9.71 3.34
CA SER A 50 -0.85 8.68 4.01
C SER A 50 -1.17 9.07 5.46
N LYS A 51 -0.26 9.72 6.18
CA LYS A 51 -0.54 10.28 7.52
C LYS A 51 -1.63 11.34 7.47
N GLY A 52 -1.55 12.28 6.52
CA GLY A 52 -2.56 13.31 6.32
C GLY A 52 -3.93 12.70 6.02
N GLN A 53 -3.97 11.74 5.09
CA GLN A 53 -5.19 11.01 4.74
C GLN A 53 -5.77 10.26 5.94
N LYS A 54 -4.96 9.54 6.72
CA LYS A 54 -5.39 8.86 7.95
C LYS A 54 -5.92 9.84 8.98
N ALA A 55 -5.34 11.03 9.11
CA ALA A 55 -5.82 12.06 10.02
C ALA A 55 -7.23 12.56 9.62
N ILE A 56 -7.51 12.67 8.31
CA ILE A 56 -8.83 13.06 7.79
C ILE A 56 -9.85 11.92 7.94
N TYR A 57 -9.51 10.68 7.63
CA TYR A 57 -10.49 9.59 7.68
C TYR A 57 -10.72 8.99 9.07
N TRP A 58 -9.70 8.98 9.93
CA TRP A 58 -9.70 8.20 11.18
C TRP A 58 -9.14 8.97 12.38
N GLY A 59 -8.66 10.21 12.18
CA GLY A 59 -7.94 10.95 13.21
C GLY A 59 -8.55 12.31 13.53
N LYS A 60 -7.70 13.24 14.00
CA LYS A 60 -8.12 14.56 14.52
C LYS A 60 -8.81 15.45 13.48
N LEU A 61 -8.62 15.19 12.18
CA LEU A 61 -9.23 15.97 11.10
C LEU A 61 -10.55 15.37 10.60
N LYS A 62 -11.04 14.28 11.20
CA LYS A 62 -12.32 13.65 10.87
C LYS A 62 -13.52 14.60 10.83
N PRO A 63 -13.67 15.58 11.75
CA PRO A 63 -14.78 16.54 11.67
C PRO A 63 -14.80 17.35 10.38
N PHE A 64 -13.65 17.54 9.73
CA PHE A 64 -13.52 18.29 8.49
C PHE A 64 -13.66 17.42 7.23
N GLU A 65 -13.75 16.09 7.37
CA GLU A 65 -13.85 15.17 6.21
C GLU A 65 -14.98 15.59 5.27
N HIS A 66 -16.15 15.95 5.79
CA HIS A 66 -17.28 16.34 4.95
C HIS A 66 -16.95 17.55 4.09
N ILE A 67 -16.44 18.63 4.70
CA ILE A 67 -16.08 19.85 3.99
C ILE A 67 -15.01 19.53 2.95
N LEU A 68 -13.93 18.89 3.39
CA LEU A 68 -12.76 18.63 2.56
C LEU A 68 -13.05 17.65 1.41
N LEU A 69 -13.86 16.62 1.64
CA LEU A 69 -13.95 15.46 0.73
C LEU A 69 -15.37 15.19 0.20
N ARG A 70 -16.39 15.94 0.63
CA ARG A 70 -17.80 15.69 0.24
C ARG A 70 -18.58 16.95 -0.14
N THR A 71 -17.89 18.06 -0.45
CA THR A 71 -18.50 19.29 -0.96
C THR A 71 -17.88 19.70 -2.30
N PRO A 72 -18.41 20.72 -3.01
CA PRO A 72 -17.80 21.20 -4.25
C PRO A 72 -16.34 21.64 -4.15
N ILE A 73 -15.79 21.82 -2.94
CA ILE A 73 -14.36 22.12 -2.75
C ILE A 73 -13.45 20.94 -3.10
N VAL A 74 -13.96 19.69 -3.13
CA VAL A 74 -13.23 18.42 -3.36
C VAL A 74 -12.09 18.48 -4.37
N PRO A 75 -12.17 19.21 -5.51
CA PRO A 75 -11.06 19.32 -6.45
C PRO A 75 -9.72 19.72 -5.85
N TRP A 76 -9.70 20.41 -4.69
CA TRP A 76 -8.46 20.71 -3.96
C TRP A 76 -7.65 19.44 -3.64
N SER A 77 -8.32 18.32 -3.32
CA SER A 77 -7.67 17.05 -2.96
C SER A 77 -6.95 16.42 -4.15
N TYR A 78 -7.49 16.56 -5.37
CA TYR A 78 -6.81 16.12 -6.60
C TYR A 78 -5.59 16.98 -6.91
N VAL A 79 -5.69 18.29 -6.67
CA VAL A 79 -4.56 19.21 -6.83
C VAL A 79 -3.47 18.88 -5.81
N ALA A 80 -3.83 18.69 -4.54
CA ALA A 80 -2.89 18.30 -3.50
C ALA A 80 -2.22 16.94 -3.78
N SER A 81 -2.98 15.97 -4.28
CA SER A 81 -2.46 14.66 -4.68
C SER A 81 -1.42 14.78 -5.80
N ARG A 82 -1.75 15.50 -6.89
CA ARG A 82 -0.78 15.74 -7.99
C ARG A 82 0.43 16.52 -7.52
N ALA A 83 0.25 17.56 -6.73
CA ALA A 83 1.34 18.34 -6.15
C ALA A 83 2.30 17.44 -5.35
N TYR A 84 1.77 16.55 -4.52
CA TYR A 84 2.58 15.64 -3.73
C TYR A 84 3.22 14.53 -4.57
N HIS A 85 2.47 13.83 -5.42
CA HIS A 85 2.97 12.65 -6.14
C HIS A 85 3.82 13.03 -7.35
N ASP A 86 3.32 13.89 -8.23
CA ASP A 86 3.94 14.17 -9.52
C ASP A 86 5.07 15.20 -9.37
N PHE A 87 4.82 16.26 -8.58
CA PHE A 87 5.77 17.36 -8.48
C PHE A 87 6.79 17.18 -7.36
N PHE A 88 6.38 16.74 -6.18
CA PHE A 88 7.30 16.55 -5.06
C PHE A 88 7.94 15.16 -5.06
N TRP A 89 7.15 14.11 -4.81
CA TRP A 89 7.66 12.77 -4.53
C TRP A 89 8.38 12.16 -5.72
N TYR A 90 7.82 12.24 -6.92
CA TYR A 90 8.44 11.67 -8.10
C TYR A 90 9.76 12.35 -8.45
N ASN A 91 9.81 13.69 -8.36
CA ASN A 91 11.04 14.43 -8.66
C ASN A 91 12.13 14.23 -7.61
N VAL A 92 11.77 14.16 -6.32
CA VAL A 92 12.74 14.03 -5.23
C VAL A 92 13.20 12.58 -5.05
N PHE A 93 12.28 11.62 -5.09
CA PHE A 93 12.56 10.20 -4.79
C PHE A 93 12.31 9.29 -6.00
N GLY A 94 11.18 9.46 -6.67
CA GLY A 94 10.67 8.51 -7.67
C GLY A 94 11.61 8.29 -8.85
N LYS A 95 12.22 9.34 -9.42
CA LYS A 95 13.16 9.23 -10.55
C LYS A 95 14.31 8.26 -10.26
N THR A 96 14.89 8.34 -9.07
CA THR A 96 15.98 7.44 -8.67
C THR A 96 15.50 6.01 -8.51
N VAL A 97 14.32 5.80 -7.91
CA VAL A 97 13.71 4.48 -7.74
C VAL A 97 13.39 3.84 -9.09
N VAL A 98 12.75 4.59 -9.99
CA VAL A 98 12.41 4.11 -11.34
C VAL A 98 13.66 3.75 -12.13
N LYS A 99 14.69 4.61 -12.13
CA LYS A 99 15.96 4.28 -12.80
C LYS A 99 16.59 2.99 -12.27
N LYS A 100 16.56 2.78 -10.94
CA LYS A 100 17.06 1.53 -10.35
C LYS A 100 16.24 0.32 -10.81
N PHE A 101 14.91 0.45 -10.84
CA PHE A 101 14.02 -0.61 -11.30
C PHE A 101 14.23 -0.97 -12.76
N LEU A 102 14.37 0.02 -13.66
CA LEU A 102 14.60 -0.19 -15.09
C LEU A 102 15.87 -0.99 -15.39
N ASN A 103 16.88 -0.90 -14.51
CA ASN A 103 18.11 -1.68 -14.66
C ASN A 103 17.98 -3.17 -14.28
N THR A 104 16.86 -3.58 -13.66
CA THR A 104 16.61 -5.00 -13.31
C THR A 104 16.17 -5.82 -14.53
N ALA A 105 16.20 -7.14 -14.43
CA ALA A 105 15.69 -8.02 -15.49
C ALA A 105 14.23 -7.72 -15.85
N TRP A 106 13.39 -7.49 -14.83
CA TRP A 106 11.99 -7.09 -15.00
C TRP A 106 11.85 -5.70 -15.64
N GLY A 107 12.72 -4.76 -15.28
CA GLY A 107 12.77 -3.44 -15.90
C GLY A 107 13.11 -3.49 -17.38
N LYS A 108 14.14 -4.26 -17.76
CA LYS A 108 14.51 -4.48 -19.17
C LYS A 108 13.42 -5.18 -19.97
N LEU A 109 12.76 -6.17 -19.36
CA LEU A 109 11.61 -6.84 -19.96
C LEU A 109 10.46 -5.86 -20.17
N PHE A 110 10.16 -5.01 -19.19
CA PHE A 110 9.15 -3.95 -19.32
C PHE A 110 9.46 -3.02 -20.50
N GLU A 111 10.72 -2.62 -20.68
CA GLU A 111 11.14 -1.79 -21.83
C GLU A 111 11.00 -2.48 -23.20
N SER A 112 10.94 -3.82 -23.25
CA SER A 112 10.75 -4.55 -24.50
C SER A 112 9.31 -4.56 -25.01
N TYR A 113 8.31 -4.31 -24.15
CA TYR A 113 6.88 -4.34 -24.49
C TYR A 113 6.38 -3.05 -25.17
N LYS A 114 7.18 -2.47 -26.08
CA LYS A 114 6.80 -1.27 -26.83
C LYS A 114 5.54 -1.46 -27.67
#